data_AF-A0A7Y0SI59-F1
#
_entry.id   AF-A0A7Y0SI59-F1
#
_cell.length_a   1.000
_cell.length_b   1.000
_cell.length_c   1.000
_cell.angle_alpha   90.00
_cell.angle_beta   90.00
_cell.angle_gamma   90.00
#
_symmetry.space_group_name_H-M   'P 1'
#
loop_
_entity.id
_entity.type
_entity.pdbx_description
1 polymer ?
#
loop_
_entity_poly.entity_id
_entity_poly.type
_entity_poly.pdbx_seq_one_letter_code
_entity_poly.pdbx_strand_id
1 'polypeptide(L)'
;VMLYGAYNAGKSTLINALIGPEKATVNDIPTTDTVDYYDWNGYRLLDTPGVNAPIEHEQTTIEQIKRTQVMLFVIREGDQDSK
;
A
#
# COMPACT_ATOMS: atom_id res chain seq x y z
N VAL A 1 -6.41 -7.35 3.45
CA VAL A 1 -5.74 -6.37 4.33
C VAL A 1 -5.15 -5.30 3.44
N MET A 2 -5.68 -4.09 3.49
CA MET A 2 -5.18 -2.97 2.69
C MET A 2 -4.14 -2.20 3.49
N LEU A 3 -2.99 -1.91 2.88
CA LEU A 3 -2.02 -0.99 3.47
C LEU A 3 -2.26 0.41 2.92
N TYR A 4 -2.50 1.36 3.82
CA TYR A 4 -2.82 2.74 3.47
C TYR A 4 -1.86 3.71 4.16
N GLY A 5 -1.48 4.77 3.46
CA GLY A 5 -0.51 5.74 3.96
C GLY A 5 0.07 6.60 2.85
N ALA A 6 0.83 7.62 3.23
CA ALA A 6 1.45 8.53 2.29
C ALA A 6 2.34 7.80 1.27
N TYR A 7 2.61 8.48 0.15
CA TYR A 7 3.65 8.02 -0.76
C TYR A 7 4.99 7.91 0.00
N ASN A 8 5.78 6.87 -0.24
CA ASN A 8 7.01 6.56 0.49
C ASN A 8 6.90 6.31 2.02
N ALA A 9 5.70 6.08 2.56
CA ALA A 9 5.51 5.71 3.98
C ALA A 9 6.12 4.34 4.37
N GLY A 10 6.67 3.57 3.42
CA GLY A 10 7.27 2.25 3.67
C GLY A 10 6.29 1.07 3.58
N LYS A 11 5.13 1.26 2.93
CA LYS A 11 4.10 0.22 2.73
C LYS A 11 4.66 -1.06 2.08
N SER A 12 5.32 -0.93 0.93
CA SER A 12 5.90 -2.07 0.20
C SER A 12 7.06 -2.71 0.96
N THR A 13 7.81 -1.94 1.76
CA THR A 13 8.82 -2.49 2.70
C THR A 13 8.16 -3.36 3.77
N LEU A 14 7.06 -2.90 4.36
CA LEU A 14 6.29 -3.67 5.34
C LEU A 14 5.71 -4.94 4.71
N ILE A 15 5.17 -4.88 3.50
CA ILE A 15 4.68 -6.06 2.76
C ILE A 15 5.81 -7.08 2.61
N ASN A 16 6.99 -6.66 2.13
CA ASN A 16 8.14 -7.56 1.98
C ASN A 16 8.59 -8.19 3.31
N ALA A 17 8.58 -7.42 4.39
CA ALA A 17 8.88 -7.95 5.72
C ALA A 17 7.87 -9.03 6.17
N LEU A 18 6.60 -8.90 5.76
CA LEU A 18 5.53 -9.87 6.09
C LEU A 18 5.58 -11.13 5.22
N ILE A 19 5.74 -10.99 3.90
CA ILE A 19 5.64 -12.11 2.95
C ILE A 19 6.97 -12.81 2.65
N GLY A 20 8.08 -12.19 3.03
CA GLY A 20 9.44 -12.62 2.72
C GLY A 20 10.08 -11.78 1.60
N PRO A 21 11.40 -11.51 1.67
CA PRO A 21 12.08 -10.47 0.88
C PRO A 21 12.15 -10.70 -0.64
N GLU A 22 11.71 -11.84 -1.17
CA GLU A 22 11.79 -12.17 -2.61
C GLU A 22 10.41 -12.20 -3.32
N LYS A 23 9.31 -11.91 -2.62
CA LYS A 23 7.95 -12.15 -3.17
C LYS A 23 7.19 -10.92 -3.65
N ALA A 24 7.53 -9.71 -3.17
CA ALA A 24 7.00 -8.49 -3.76
C ALA A 24 8.11 -7.82 -4.57
N THR A 25 7.81 -7.50 -5.82
CA THR A 25 8.72 -6.77 -6.70
C THR A 25 8.96 -5.39 -6.09
N VAL A 26 10.09 -5.22 -5.39
CA VAL A 26 10.60 -3.91 -5.00
C VAL A 26 11.20 -3.30 -6.26
N ASN A 27 10.38 -2.72 -7.10
CA ASN A 27 10.91 -1.77 -8.07
C ASN A 27 11.10 -0.46 -7.32
N ASP A 28 12.33 0.07 -7.34
CA ASP A 28 12.64 1.46 -6.97
C ASP A 28 11.83 2.47 -7.82
N ILE A 29 11.25 1.98 -8.92
CA ILE A 29 10.26 2.65 -9.74
C ILE A 29 8.87 2.26 -9.22
N PRO A 30 8.10 3.21 -8.68
CA PRO A 30 6.84 2.90 -8.02
C PRO A 30 5.86 2.28 -9.03
N THR A 31 5.30 1.11 -8.70
CA THR A 31 4.14 0.52 -9.40
C THR A 31 2.89 1.31 -9.02
N THR A 32 2.90 2.62 -9.28
CA THR A 32 1.93 3.60 -8.74
C THR A 32 0.55 3.54 -9.40
N ASP A 33 0.36 2.70 -10.42
CA ASP A 33 -0.85 2.73 -11.24
C ASP A 33 -1.70 1.46 -11.12
N THR A 34 -1.25 0.45 -10.36
CA THR A 34 -1.92 -0.85 -10.25
C THR A 34 -2.04 -1.29 -8.80
N VAL A 35 -3.15 -1.95 -8.46
CA VAL A 35 -3.33 -2.58 -7.15
C VAL A 35 -2.67 -3.95 -7.17
N ASP A 36 -1.62 -4.11 -6.39
CA ASP A 36 -0.92 -5.39 -6.25
C ASP A 36 -1.49 -6.22 -5.10
N TYR A 37 -1.51 -7.54 -5.28
CA TYR A 37 -2.04 -8.49 -4.30
C TYR A 37 -0.98 -9.51 -3.90
N TYR A 38 -0.81 -9.72 -2.59
CA TYR A 38 0.13 -10.69 -2.05
C TYR A 38 -0.55 -11.60 -1.03
N ASP A 39 -0.32 -12.91 -1.12
CA ASP A 39 -0.84 -13.86 -0.13
C ASP A 39 0.09 -13.94 1.10
N TRP A 40 -0.51 -13.83 2.28
CA TRP A 40 0.18 -13.85 3.56
C TRP A 40 -0.67 -14.55 4.63
N ASN A 41 -0.26 -15.74 5.07
CA ASN A 41 -0.89 -16.48 6.17
C ASN A 41 -2.43 -16.60 6.06
N GLY A 42 -2.95 -16.86 4.87
CA GLY A 42 -4.39 -16.97 4.62
C GLY A 42 -5.13 -15.64 4.41
N TYR A 43 -4.41 -14.52 4.50
CA TYR A 43 -4.88 -13.20 4.13
C TYR A 43 -4.32 -12.78 2.77
N ARG A 44 -5.03 -11.87 2.11
CA ARG A 44 -4.51 -11.15 0.94
C ARG A 44 -4.13 -9.73 1.37
N LEU A 45 -2.87 -9.38 1.23
CA LEU A 45 -2.37 -8.01 1.38
C LEU A 45 -2.59 -7.26 0.07
N LEU A 46 -3.06 -6.02 0.17
CA LEU A 46 -3.22 -5.11 -0.97
C LEU A 46 -2.19 -4.00 -0.81
N ASP A 47 -1.33 -3.84 -1.82
CA ASP A 47 -0.53 -2.61 -1.99
C ASP A 47 -1.32 -1.67 -2.89
N THR A 48 -1.73 -0.54 -2.34
CA THR A 48 -2.46 0.48 -3.08
C THR A 48 -1.56 1.70 -3.28
N PRO A 49 -1.71 2.43 -4.39
CA PRO A 49 -1.05 3.72 -4.57
C PRO A 49 -1.26 4.60 -3.32
N GLY A 50 -0.20 5.31 -2.90
CA GLY A 50 -0.28 6.17 -1.73
C GLY A 50 -1.33 7.26 -1.90
N VAL A 51 -1.81 7.84 -0.80
CA VAL A 51 -2.92 8.83 -0.80
C VAL A 51 -2.62 10.12 -1.59
N ASN A 52 -1.35 10.36 -1.93
CA ASN A 52 -0.90 11.49 -2.74
C ASN A 52 -0.58 11.11 -4.20
N ALA A 53 -0.99 9.91 -4.65
CA ALA A 53 -0.94 9.57 -6.07
C ALA A 53 -1.92 10.46 -6.85
N PRO A 54 -1.68 10.73 -8.15
CA PRO A 54 -2.57 11.56 -8.97
C PRO A 54 -4.04 11.15 -8.85
N ILE A 55 -4.94 12.13 -8.93
CA ILE A 55 -6.40 12.04 -8.77
C ILE A 55 -7.04 10.89 -9.58
N GLU A 56 -6.38 10.41 -10.64
CA GLU A 56 -6.81 9.27 -11.46
C GLU A 56 -6.99 7.96 -10.67
N HIS A 57 -6.41 7.83 -9.46
CA HIS A 57 -6.47 6.61 -8.64
C HIS A 57 -7.49 6.63 -7.49
N GLU A 58 -8.23 7.72 -7.32
CA GLU A 58 -9.14 7.90 -6.17
C GLU A 58 -10.33 6.90 -6.21
N GLN A 59 -10.93 6.71 -7.39
CA GLN A 59 -12.08 5.80 -7.55
C GLN A 59 -11.70 4.34 -7.25
N THR A 60 -10.57 3.86 -7.78
CA THR A 60 -10.06 2.52 -7.52
C THR A 60 -9.75 2.34 -6.03
N THR A 61 -9.18 3.36 -5.38
CA THR A 61 -8.91 3.35 -3.94
C THR A 61 -10.20 3.21 -3.13
N ILE A 62 -11.23 4.00 -3.44
CA ILE A 62 -12.55 3.92 -2.76
C ILE A 62 -13.18 2.53 -2.92
N GLU A 63 -13.08 1.92 -4.10
CA GLU A 63 -13.61 0.57 -4.33
C GLU A 63 -12.87 -0.49 -3.51
N GLN A 64 -11.55 -0.38 -3.38
CA GLN A 64 -10.77 -1.28 -2.54
C GLN A 64 -11.09 -1.10 -1.06
N ILE A 65 -11.29 0.14 -0.60
CA ILE A 65 -11.72 0.42 0.78
C ILE A 65 -13.04 -0.29 1.08
N LYS A 66 -14.02 -0.24 0.16
CA LYS A 66 -15.34 -0.89 0.34
C LYS A 66 -15.26 -2.41 0.45
N ARG A 67 -14.26 -3.04 -0.20
CA ARG A 67 -14.09 -4.51 -0.24
C ARG A 67 -13.16 -5.04 0.84
N THR A 68 -12.40 -4.15 1.48
CA THR A 68 -11.37 -4.51 2.45
C THR A 68 -11.97 -4.75 3.83
N GLN A 69 -11.63 -5.90 4.45
CA GLN A 69 -12.06 -6.20 5.82
C GLN A 69 -11.17 -5.57 6.90
N VAL A 70 -9.89 -5.36 6.60
CA VAL A 70 -8.90 -4.81 7.55
C VAL A 70 -7.99 -3.83 6.83
N MET A 71 -7.84 -2.63 7.37
CA MET A 71 -6.93 -1.60 6.88
C MET A 71 -5.80 -1.37 7.88
N LEU A 72 -4.57 -1.35 7.39
CA LEU A 72 -3.36 -1.01 8.14
C LEU A 72 -2.89 0.38 7.70
N PHE A 73 -2.93 1.34 8.62
CA PHE A 73 -2.37 2.67 8.40
C PHE A 73 -0.87 2.65 8.69
N VAL A 74 -0.07 2.96 7.67
CA VAL A 74 1.39 3.08 7.76
C VAL A 74 1.74 4.56 7.76
N ILE A 75 2.35 5.00 8.85
CA ILE A 75 2.74 6.40 9.06
C ILE A 75 4.24 6.42 9.35
N ARG A 76 4.97 7.25 8.61
CA ARG A 76 6.38 7.55 8.89
C ARG A 76 6.46 8.79 9.78
N GLU A 77 7.38 8.78 10.74
CA GLU A 77 7.56 9.86 11.74
C GLU A 77 7.76 11.26 11.11
N GLY A 78 8.24 11.35 9.86
CA GLY A 78 8.41 12.61 9.11
C GLY A 78 7.23 13.02 8.21
N ASP A 79 6.18 12.19 8.07
CA ASP A 79 5.01 12.51 7.25
C ASP A 79 4.04 13.47 7.96
N GLN A 80 4.24 13.71 9.26
CA GLN A 80 3.42 14.59 10.12
C GLN A 80 3.64 16.09 9.85
N ASP A 81 4.68 16.45 9.08
CA ASP A 81 5.12 17.85 8.91
C ASP A 81 4.54 18.55 7.67
N SER A 82 3.73 17.87 6.85
CA SER A 82 3.04 18.52 5.72
C SER A 82 1.66 19.01 6.17
N LYS A 83 1.65 20.13 6.90
CA LYS A 83 0.48 21.02 6.99
C LYS A 83 0.47 22.02 5.85
#